data_AF-A0A835CGJ0-F1
#
_entry.id   AF-A0A835CGJ0-F1
#
_cell.length_a   1.000
_cell.length_b   1.000
_cell.length_c   1.000
_cell.angle_alpha   90.00
_cell.angle_beta   90.00
_cell.angle_gamma   90.00
#
_symmetry.space_group_name_H-M   'P 1'
#
loop_
_entity.id
_entity.type
_entity.pdbx_description
1 polymer ?
#
loop_
_entity_poly.entity_id
_entity_poly.type
_entity_poly.pdbx_seq_one_letter_code
_entity_poly.pdbx_strand_id
1 'polypeptide(L)'
;MEGKDLPLPCVPIDTETGQKERTDPFEELNQGNDNQIEVASELEENENHEDQTELPRPTKETRNRRPPAWLKDYVYVVKTSELKETGNPRINISDSYMAFMSKIMKLETKVHLNASAEQFHDVFGSRTHHIANACPERVQGVDIHEGEWGTEGSIICWNYVHDGKKCVAKELIESIDSENNTITFKVIEGDLLEHYKSFKFILHVIPQEKGSTAHWILEYEKLKDHIPDPHTLLELVNEINKDLDAHLTQPQVSRVEVDVHLKASAKQFHDVFCNRTHHIANVCPEKVQGVDIHEGEWGTEGSIVIWNYVHDGKKCASKELVESIDTENNKITFKVLEGDLLEHYKSFKFILQVIPQDKGSTAHWILEYEKLKDHVPDPHTMLQLTIDLSKDIDAHLITQAA
;
A
#
# COMPACT_ATOMS: atom_id res chain seq x y z
N MET A 1 -38.04 -8.23 -62.90
CA MET A 1 -36.91 -7.29 -63.09
C MET A 1 -35.96 -7.55 -61.95
N GLU A 2 -35.00 -8.43 -62.21
CA GLU A 2 -33.76 -8.68 -61.46
C GLU A 2 -32.90 -7.39 -61.50
N GLY A 3 -31.86 -7.12 -60.73
CA GLY A 3 -30.93 -7.87 -59.87
C GLY A 3 -29.69 -6.96 -59.71
N LYS A 4 -29.06 -6.96 -58.52
CA LYS A 4 -27.67 -7.41 -58.27
C LYS A 4 -26.50 -6.44 -58.54
N ASP A 5 -25.68 -6.34 -57.48
CA ASP A 5 -24.21 -6.41 -57.42
C ASP A 5 -23.29 -5.24 -57.91
N LEU A 6 -22.39 -4.87 -56.98
CA LEU A 6 -21.10 -4.17 -57.13
C LEU A 6 -20.20 -4.82 -58.21
N PRO A 7 -19.24 -4.09 -58.82
CA PRO A 7 -17.87 -4.04 -58.28
C PRO A 7 -17.05 -2.75 -58.56
N LEU A 8 -15.94 -2.63 -57.82
CA LEU A 8 -14.81 -1.70 -57.99
C LEU A 8 -14.12 -1.82 -59.37
N PRO A 9 -13.27 -0.83 -59.73
CA PRO A 9 -11.99 -1.14 -60.34
C PRO A 9 -10.79 -0.51 -59.61
N CYS A 10 -9.64 -1.17 -59.75
CA CYS A 10 -8.35 -0.88 -59.14
C CYS A 10 -7.41 -0.09 -60.09
N VAL A 11 -6.61 0.84 -59.49
CA VAL A 11 -5.25 1.39 -59.82
C VAL A 11 -4.98 2.06 -61.19
N PRO A 12 -3.85 2.79 -61.42
CA PRO A 12 -2.92 3.58 -60.57
C PRO A 12 -2.68 5.02 -61.13
N ILE A 13 -1.87 5.87 -60.46
CA ILE A 13 -0.74 6.67 -61.02
C ILE A 13 -0.26 7.73 -60.00
N ASP A 14 1.05 7.66 -59.72
CA ASP A 14 1.87 8.62 -58.97
C ASP A 14 2.01 9.98 -59.66
N THR A 15 2.21 11.06 -58.89
CA THR A 15 3.46 11.86 -58.82
C THR A 15 3.24 13.29 -58.30
N GLU A 16 4.18 13.71 -57.42
CA GLU A 16 4.64 15.10 -57.17
C GLU A 16 3.64 16.08 -56.52
N THR A 17 3.96 16.97 -55.58
CA THR A 17 5.19 17.56 -55.02
C THR A 17 4.81 18.35 -53.76
N GLY A 18 5.74 18.58 -52.83
CA GLY A 18 5.64 19.72 -51.89
C GLY A 18 5.81 19.44 -50.41
N GLN A 19 6.96 18.89 -50.00
CA GLN A 19 7.51 19.16 -48.66
C GLN A 19 7.94 20.62 -48.58
N LYS A 20 7.63 21.28 -47.45
CA LYS A 20 8.27 22.55 -47.06
C LYS A 20 8.75 22.43 -45.62
N GLU A 21 10.08 22.47 -45.52
CA GLU A 21 10.90 22.53 -44.32
C GLU A 21 10.71 23.82 -43.53
N ARG A 22 11.09 23.77 -42.24
CA ARG A 22 12.11 24.64 -41.60
C ARG A 22 12.29 24.16 -40.14
N THR A 23 13.36 23.42 -39.83
CA THR A 23 14.74 23.84 -39.48
C THR A 23 14.87 24.40 -38.07
N ASP A 24 15.53 23.58 -37.26
CA ASP A 24 16.13 23.84 -35.95
C ASP A 24 17.56 24.38 -36.14
N PRO A 25 18.07 25.30 -35.30
CA PRO A 25 19.49 25.62 -35.28
C PRO A 25 20.10 25.45 -33.88
N PHE A 26 21.08 24.55 -33.74
CA PHE A 26 22.49 24.90 -33.52
C PHE A 26 23.32 23.63 -33.19
N GLU A 27 24.03 23.16 -34.21
CA GLU A 27 25.40 22.62 -34.18
C GLU A 27 26.34 23.60 -33.41
N GLU A 28 27.46 23.25 -32.74
CA GLU A 28 28.49 22.29 -33.11
C GLU A 28 29.59 22.20 -32.01
N LEU A 29 30.30 21.04 -31.99
CA LEU A 29 31.73 20.81 -31.63
C LEU A 29 32.22 20.80 -30.16
N ASN A 30 33.08 19.87 -29.70
CA ASN A 30 33.60 18.60 -30.22
C ASN A 30 34.52 17.95 -29.15
N GLN A 31 34.86 16.66 -29.37
CA GLN A 31 35.96 15.86 -28.77
C GLN A 31 35.68 15.25 -27.37
N GLY A 32 35.74 13.94 -27.13
CA GLY A 32 36.24 12.81 -27.90
C GLY A 32 37.07 11.89 -26.98
N ASN A 33 36.56 10.68 -26.69
CA ASN A 33 37.27 9.40 -26.80
C ASN A 33 36.66 8.34 -25.88
N ASP A 34 36.12 7.31 -26.53
CA ASP A 34 35.93 5.97 -25.98
C ASP A 34 37.26 5.34 -25.55
N ASN A 35 37.23 4.56 -24.48
CA ASN A 35 37.95 3.30 -24.41
C ASN A 35 37.37 2.40 -23.30
N GLN A 36 36.83 1.26 -23.74
CA GLN A 36 36.67 0.04 -22.95
C GLN A 36 38.03 -0.47 -22.49
N ILE A 37 38.16 -0.92 -21.24
CA ILE A 37 39.13 -1.97 -20.83
C ILE A 37 38.50 -2.81 -19.70
N GLU A 38 38.21 -4.09 -19.99
CA GLU A 38 38.20 -5.19 -19.02
C GLU A 38 39.62 -5.43 -18.48
N VAL A 39 39.77 -5.92 -17.25
CA VAL A 39 40.54 -7.15 -16.88
C VAL A 39 40.67 -7.23 -15.35
N ALA A 40 40.36 -8.43 -14.85
CA ALA A 40 40.52 -8.89 -13.47
C ALA A 40 41.92 -9.51 -13.21
N SER A 41 42.21 -9.78 -11.93
CA SER A 41 43.31 -10.62 -11.36
C SER A 41 44.74 -10.08 -11.55
N GLU A 42 45.72 -10.23 -10.66
CA GLU A 42 45.95 -10.93 -9.39
C GLU A 42 47.32 -10.40 -8.91
N LEU A 43 47.55 -10.17 -7.61
CA LEU A 43 48.88 -10.34 -7.00
C LEU A 43 48.70 -10.69 -5.51
N GLU A 44 48.97 -11.95 -5.20
CA GLU A 44 49.30 -12.45 -3.86
C GLU A 44 50.61 -11.80 -3.39
N GLU A 45 50.75 -11.57 -2.08
CA GLU A 45 52.03 -11.79 -1.38
C GLU A 45 51.79 -11.98 0.13
N ASN A 46 52.16 -13.17 0.61
CA ASN A 46 52.38 -13.49 2.01
C ASN A 46 53.66 -12.80 2.51
N GLU A 47 53.71 -12.34 3.77
CA GLU A 47 54.75 -12.70 4.76
C GLU A 47 54.58 -11.98 6.11
N ASN A 48 54.25 -12.79 7.14
CA ASN A 48 54.90 -12.94 8.45
C ASN A 48 55.53 -11.76 9.25
N HIS A 49 54.98 -11.59 10.47
CA HIS A 49 55.59 -11.55 11.82
C HIS A 49 56.66 -10.52 12.27
N GLU A 50 56.35 -9.97 13.48
CA GLU A 50 57.24 -9.47 14.58
C GLU A 50 57.94 -8.11 14.36
N ASP A 51 58.08 -7.17 15.30
CA ASP A 51 57.96 -7.13 16.76
C ASP A 51 57.78 -5.65 17.22
N GLN A 52 57.33 -5.45 18.46
CA GLN A 52 57.13 -4.17 19.14
C GLN A 52 58.44 -3.37 19.32
N THR A 53 58.45 -2.07 19.03
CA THR A 53 59.37 -1.12 19.69
C THR A 53 58.74 0.26 19.88
N GLU A 54 58.97 0.82 21.06
CA GLU A 54 58.46 2.09 21.61
C GLU A 54 58.77 3.31 20.72
N LEU A 55 57.81 4.25 20.61
CA LEU A 55 58.04 5.55 19.97
C LEU A 55 58.92 6.46 20.84
N PRO A 56 60.03 7.02 20.31
CA PRO A 56 60.86 7.94 21.09
C PRO A 56 60.23 9.34 21.18
N ARG A 57 60.33 9.98 22.36
CA ARG A 57 59.99 11.40 22.54
C ARG A 57 60.93 12.29 21.73
N PRO A 58 60.43 13.37 21.09
CA PRO A 58 61.26 14.19 20.21
C PRO A 58 62.18 15.14 21.00
N THR A 59 63.48 15.12 20.68
CA THR A 59 64.46 16.13 21.07
C THR A 59 64.40 17.36 20.14
N LYS A 60 64.92 18.50 20.62
CA LYS A 60 64.76 19.87 20.12
C LYS A 60 65.27 20.19 18.68
N GLU A 61 65.58 19.19 17.85
CA GLU A 61 66.23 19.39 16.53
C GLU A 61 65.33 19.15 15.29
N THR A 62 64.04 18.85 15.45
CA THR A 62 63.11 18.69 14.30
C THR A 62 62.43 19.99 13.85
N ARG A 63 62.90 21.16 14.29
CA ARG A 63 62.21 22.45 14.04
C ARG A 63 62.31 23.00 12.61
N ASN A 64 63.06 22.38 11.70
CA ASN A 64 63.33 22.91 10.35
C ASN A 64 63.18 21.89 9.19
N ARG A 65 62.39 20.83 9.34
CA ARG A 65 61.97 20.03 8.16
C ARG A 65 60.73 20.66 7.52
N ARG A 66 60.76 20.86 6.20
CA ARG A 66 59.57 21.27 5.44
C ARG A 66 58.48 20.21 5.66
N PRO A 67 57.22 20.62 5.89
CA PRO A 67 56.13 19.67 6.06
C PRO A 67 56.00 18.75 4.83
N PRO A 68 55.61 17.47 5.02
CA PRO A 68 55.22 16.60 3.91
C PRO A 68 54.17 17.27 3.03
N ALA A 69 54.16 16.96 1.73
CA ALA A 69 53.26 17.60 0.76
C ALA A 69 51.77 17.54 1.18
N TRP A 70 51.35 16.42 1.78
CA TRP A 70 49.98 16.23 2.28
C TRP A 70 49.58 17.19 3.44
N LEU A 71 50.56 17.73 4.19
CA LEU A 71 50.28 18.70 5.26
C LEU A 71 50.01 20.11 4.70
N LYS A 72 50.48 20.42 3.48
CA LYS A 72 50.15 21.70 2.81
C LYS A 72 48.72 21.70 2.28
N ASP A 73 48.23 20.55 1.83
CA ASP A 73 46.84 20.36 1.45
C ASP A 73 45.92 20.48 2.68
N TYR A 74 46.41 20.04 3.85
CA TYR A 74 45.73 20.19 5.15
C TYR A 74 45.56 21.65 5.59
N VAL A 75 46.51 22.54 5.30
CA VAL A 75 46.38 23.99 5.61
C VAL A 75 45.48 24.72 4.62
N TYR A 76 45.30 24.18 3.41
CA TYR A 76 44.48 24.80 2.37
C TYR A 76 42.98 24.51 2.56
N VAL A 77 42.62 23.31 3.04
CA VAL A 77 41.21 22.92 3.27
C VAL A 77 40.62 23.59 4.53
N VAL A 78 41.44 23.89 5.55
CA VAL A 78 40.99 24.61 6.75
C VAL A 78 40.70 26.11 6.49
N LYS A 79 41.03 26.63 5.30
CA LYS A 79 40.83 28.06 4.98
C LYS A 79 39.50 28.43 4.34
N THR A 80 38.57 27.48 4.15
CA THR A 80 37.32 27.76 3.41
C THR A 80 36.00 27.45 4.12
N SER A 81 35.97 27.11 5.42
CA SER A 81 34.66 26.92 6.08
C SER A 81 34.43 27.55 7.45
N GLU A 82 35.39 28.17 8.16
CA GLU A 82 35.04 28.95 9.37
C GLU A 82 36.20 29.82 9.90
N LEU A 83 36.28 31.07 9.44
CA LEU A 83 36.92 32.15 10.20
C LEU A 83 36.12 33.44 9.98
N LYS A 84 34.92 33.48 10.57
CA LYS A 84 34.40 34.74 11.11
C LYS A 84 34.03 34.50 12.56
N GLU A 85 34.75 35.22 13.42
CA GLU A 85 34.45 35.48 14.83
C GLU A 85 34.64 34.31 15.80
N THR A 86 35.89 34.13 16.27
CA THR A 86 36.31 34.51 17.63
C THR A 86 37.73 33.97 17.88
N GLY A 87 38.48 34.65 18.74
CA GLY A 87 39.90 34.41 18.93
C GLY A 87 40.22 33.03 19.49
N ASN A 88 41.22 32.41 18.85
CA ASN A 88 42.06 31.29 19.31
C ASN A 88 41.50 29.86 19.09
N PRO A 89 41.88 29.18 17.99
CA PRO A 89 41.56 27.78 17.82
C PRO A 89 42.81 26.93 18.09
N ARG A 90 42.93 26.40 19.32
CA ARG A 90 43.59 25.10 19.48
C ARG A 90 42.58 24.06 18.99
N ILE A 91 42.48 23.89 17.67
CA ILE A 91 41.77 22.74 17.10
C ILE A 91 42.59 21.52 17.51
N ASN A 92 42.03 20.72 18.41
CA ASN A 92 42.65 19.48 18.83
C ASN A 92 42.64 18.54 17.63
N ILE A 93 43.82 18.15 17.16
CA ILE A 93 43.96 17.32 15.94
C ILE A 93 43.21 15.99 16.12
N SER A 94 43.04 15.51 17.37
CA SER A 94 42.19 14.36 17.68
C SER A 94 40.73 14.59 17.29
N ASP A 95 40.15 15.75 17.60
CA ASP A 95 38.72 15.99 17.42
C ASP A 95 38.40 16.20 15.94
N SER A 96 39.34 16.83 15.20
CA SER A 96 39.28 16.92 13.74
C SER A 96 39.49 15.57 13.05
N TYR A 97 40.33 14.69 13.61
CA TYR A 97 40.55 13.34 13.07
C TYR A 97 39.35 12.43 13.36
N MET A 98 38.75 12.53 14.56
CA MET A 98 37.54 11.80 14.91
C MET A 98 36.33 12.28 14.08
N ALA A 99 36.20 13.58 13.80
CA ALA A 99 35.20 14.10 12.87
C ALA A 99 35.45 13.66 11.41
N PHE A 100 36.71 13.54 10.99
CA PHE A 100 37.09 13.01 9.67
C PHE A 100 36.84 11.50 9.51
N MET A 101 36.86 10.75 10.62
CA MET A 101 36.65 9.28 10.65
C MET A 101 35.19 8.88 10.90
N SER A 102 34.31 9.82 11.26
CA SER A 102 32.86 9.58 11.42
C SER A 102 32.18 9.47 10.06
N LYS A 103 32.25 8.29 9.43
CA LYS A 103 31.57 8.02 8.16
C LYS A 103 30.14 7.56 8.40
N ILE A 104 29.18 8.46 8.21
CA ILE A 104 27.77 8.07 8.08
C ILE A 104 27.61 7.29 6.78
N MET A 105 27.09 6.08 6.89
CA MET A 105 26.78 5.17 5.78
C MET A 105 25.28 5.19 5.51
N LYS A 106 24.90 4.82 4.28
CA LYS A 106 23.51 4.70 3.87
C LYS A 106 23.27 3.36 3.20
N LEU A 107 22.13 2.76 3.48
CA LEU A 107 21.61 1.57 2.81
C LEU A 107 20.15 1.83 2.47
N GLU A 108 19.69 1.50 1.26
CA GLU A 108 18.34 1.85 0.82
C GLU A 108 17.64 0.71 0.09
N THR A 109 16.30 0.76 0.09
CA THR A 109 15.46 -0.18 -0.64
C THR A 109 14.16 0.49 -1.08
N LYS A 110 13.55 -0.04 -2.14
CA LYS A 110 12.28 0.44 -2.68
C LYS A 110 11.31 -0.73 -2.78
N VAL A 111 10.14 -0.58 -2.18
CA VAL A 111 9.07 -1.58 -2.19
C VAL A 111 7.88 -1.01 -2.94
N HIS A 112 7.43 -1.70 -3.99
CA HIS A 112 6.19 -1.36 -4.68
C HIS A 112 5.00 -1.90 -3.90
N LEU A 113 3.98 -1.06 -3.71
CA LEU A 113 2.83 -1.30 -2.85
C LEU A 113 1.55 -1.09 -3.65
N ASN A 114 0.53 -1.89 -3.37
CA ASN A 114 -0.82 -1.69 -3.89
C ASN A 114 -1.57 -0.59 -3.14
N ALA A 115 -1.26 -0.39 -1.84
CA ALA A 115 -1.83 0.67 -1.02
C ALA A 115 -1.44 2.07 -1.54
N SER A 116 -2.34 3.05 -1.35
CA SER A 116 -2.04 4.44 -1.72
C SER A 116 -0.95 5.02 -0.82
N ALA A 117 -0.26 6.05 -1.32
CA ALA A 117 0.78 6.72 -0.54
C ALA A 117 0.25 7.30 0.78
N GLU A 118 -0.94 7.90 0.73
CA GLU A 118 -1.64 8.45 1.91
C GLU A 118 -1.95 7.37 2.94
N GLN A 119 -2.52 6.24 2.51
CA GLN A 119 -2.86 5.13 3.41
C GLN A 119 -1.61 4.57 4.10
N PHE A 120 -0.54 4.36 3.33
CA PHE A 120 0.68 3.76 3.86
C PHE A 120 1.45 4.73 4.77
N HIS A 121 1.56 6.00 4.37
CA HIS A 121 2.17 7.05 5.17
C HIS A 121 1.44 7.25 6.51
N ASP A 122 0.10 7.29 6.48
CA ASP A 122 -0.71 7.46 7.69
C ASP A 122 -0.48 6.34 8.72
N VAL A 123 -0.25 5.10 8.29
CA VAL A 123 0.08 4.02 9.24
C VAL A 123 1.38 4.31 9.98
N PHE A 124 2.46 4.66 9.26
CA PHE A 124 3.75 4.94 9.91
C PHE A 124 3.74 6.24 10.70
N GLY A 125 3.02 7.26 10.23
CA GLY A 125 2.96 8.58 10.87
C GLY A 125 2.07 8.61 12.10
N SER A 126 0.83 8.12 11.97
CA SER A 126 -0.23 8.39 12.95
C SER A 126 -0.79 7.15 13.64
N ARG A 127 -0.58 5.96 13.07
CA ARG A 127 -1.19 4.71 13.56
C ARG A 127 -0.18 3.57 13.65
N THR A 128 1.06 3.87 14.07
CA THR A 128 2.18 2.92 14.04
C THR A 128 1.90 1.66 14.86
N HIS A 129 1.11 1.77 15.93
CA HIS A 129 0.64 0.63 16.74
C HIS A 129 -0.21 -0.39 15.97
N HIS A 130 -0.81 -0.02 14.83
CA HIS A 130 -1.54 -0.96 13.98
C HIS A 130 -0.61 -1.93 13.23
N ILE A 131 0.69 -1.63 13.10
CA ILE A 131 1.64 -2.47 12.36
C ILE A 131 1.75 -3.86 13.00
N ALA A 132 1.69 -3.97 14.33
CA ALA A 132 1.72 -5.26 15.01
C ALA A 132 0.52 -6.17 14.65
N ASN A 133 -0.62 -5.58 14.25
CA ASN A 133 -1.78 -6.36 13.76
C ASN A 133 -1.57 -6.84 12.33
N ALA A 134 -0.85 -6.08 11.52
CA ALA A 134 -0.56 -6.41 10.13
C ALA A 134 0.53 -7.50 10.01
N CYS A 135 1.53 -7.49 10.89
CA CYS A 135 2.66 -8.43 10.84
C CYS A 135 3.11 -8.92 12.22
N PRO A 136 2.25 -9.65 12.97
CA PRO A 136 2.51 -10.04 14.37
C PRO A 136 3.75 -10.93 14.56
N GLU A 137 4.10 -11.73 13.55
CA GLU A 137 5.30 -12.57 13.56
C GLU A 137 6.60 -11.75 13.58
N ARG A 138 6.55 -10.51 13.09
CA ARG A 138 7.70 -9.62 12.89
C ARG A 138 7.72 -8.47 13.89
N VAL A 139 6.56 -7.89 14.15
CA VAL A 139 6.38 -6.80 15.10
C VAL A 139 5.39 -7.26 16.16
N GLN A 140 5.87 -7.45 17.39
CA GLN A 140 5.04 -7.93 18.49
C GLN A 140 4.27 -6.79 19.16
N GLY A 141 4.71 -5.55 18.99
CA GLY A 141 4.02 -4.37 19.53
C GLY A 141 4.77 -3.08 19.23
N VAL A 142 4.02 -1.99 19.13
CA VAL A 142 4.57 -0.63 19.09
C VAL A 142 3.81 0.20 20.10
N ASP A 143 4.52 0.70 21.11
CA ASP A 143 3.96 1.47 22.21
C ASP A 143 4.46 2.90 22.16
N ILE A 144 3.60 3.85 22.55
CA ILE A 144 4.03 5.23 22.77
C ILE A 144 4.67 5.35 24.16
N HIS A 145 5.88 5.90 24.21
CA HIS A 145 6.60 6.14 25.46
C HIS A 145 6.39 7.57 25.96
N GLU A 146 6.54 8.55 25.06
CA GLU A 146 6.33 9.98 25.33
C GLU A 146 5.68 10.65 24.11
N GLY A 147 4.79 11.61 24.33
CA GLY A 147 4.11 12.36 23.27
C GLY A 147 2.78 11.77 22.82
N GLU A 148 2.41 12.05 21.58
CA GLU A 148 1.16 11.61 20.94
C GLU A 148 1.46 11.00 19.55
N TRP A 149 0.67 10.02 19.12
CA TRP A 149 0.79 9.45 17.77
C TRP A 149 0.64 10.55 16.72
N GLY A 150 1.39 10.47 15.60
CA GLY A 150 1.31 11.49 14.55
C GLY A 150 2.06 12.79 14.84
N THR A 151 2.80 12.88 15.95
CA THR A 151 3.43 14.14 16.37
C THR A 151 4.95 14.05 16.38
N GLU A 152 5.61 14.98 15.70
CA GLU A 152 7.07 15.18 15.74
C GLU A 152 7.55 15.39 17.19
N GLY A 153 8.69 14.79 17.53
CA GLY A 153 9.24 14.82 18.88
C GLY A 153 8.72 13.72 19.81
N SER A 154 7.70 12.95 19.40
CA SER A 154 7.21 11.81 20.18
C SER A 154 8.21 10.65 20.16
N ILE A 155 8.18 9.84 21.21
CA ILE A 155 9.04 8.68 21.39
C ILE A 155 8.19 7.42 21.37
N ILE A 156 8.53 6.50 20.47
CA ILE A 156 7.87 5.20 20.30
C ILE A 156 8.83 4.06 20.61
N CYS A 157 8.30 2.95 21.10
CA CYS A 157 9.03 1.73 21.42
C CYS A 157 8.53 0.58 20.55
N TRP A 158 9.42 0.01 19.75
CA TRP A 158 9.18 -1.19 18.96
C TRP A 158 9.62 -2.43 19.72
N ASN A 159 8.76 -3.44 19.72
CA ASN A 159 9.11 -4.82 20.03
C ASN A 159 9.02 -5.61 18.73
N TYR A 160 10.14 -6.12 18.24
CA TYR A 160 10.23 -6.79 16.94
C TYR A 160 11.10 -8.05 17.00
N VAL A 161 10.94 -8.93 16.01
CA VAL A 161 11.77 -10.11 15.83
C VAL A 161 12.68 -9.90 14.64
N HIS A 162 13.98 -10.01 14.85
CA HIS A 162 15.01 -9.89 13.83
C HIS A 162 15.97 -11.07 13.94
N ASP A 163 16.16 -11.80 12.84
CA ASP A 163 16.97 -13.03 12.79
C ASP A 163 16.60 -14.07 13.88
N GLY A 164 15.30 -14.17 14.18
CA GLY A 164 14.74 -15.07 15.19
C GLY A 164 14.94 -14.62 16.64
N LYS A 165 15.60 -13.48 16.87
CA LYS A 165 15.77 -12.87 18.20
C LYS A 165 14.72 -11.79 18.42
N LYS A 166 14.15 -11.73 19.63
CA LYS A 166 13.35 -10.57 20.06
C LYS A 166 14.28 -9.39 20.34
N CYS A 167 13.96 -8.26 19.75
CA CYS A 167 14.70 -7.02 19.81
C CYS A 167 13.77 -5.86 20.20
N VAL A 168 14.36 -4.81 20.73
CA VAL A 168 13.68 -3.57 21.11
C VAL A 168 14.39 -2.40 20.44
N ALA A 169 13.62 -1.46 19.90
CA ALA A 169 14.14 -0.18 19.42
C ALA A 169 13.26 0.95 19.96
N LYS A 170 13.88 1.94 20.60
CA LYS A 170 13.22 3.17 21.02
C LYS A 170 13.60 4.25 20.05
N GLU A 171 12.60 4.88 19.47
CA GLU A 171 12.78 5.82 18.37
C GLU A 171 12.13 7.16 18.69
N LEU A 172 12.85 8.23 18.40
CA LEU A 172 12.32 9.58 18.31
C LEU A 172 11.77 9.78 16.90
N ILE A 173 10.51 10.22 16.78
CA ILE A 173 9.96 10.75 15.55
C ILE A 173 10.62 12.10 15.30
N GLU A 174 11.66 12.14 14.47
CA GLU A 174 12.47 13.34 14.23
C GLU A 174 11.76 14.34 13.31
N SER A 175 11.01 13.84 12.32
CA SER A 175 10.20 14.66 11.42
C SER A 175 9.05 13.88 10.77
N ILE A 176 7.92 14.53 10.52
CA ILE A 176 6.79 14.04 9.71
C ILE A 176 6.42 15.13 8.71
N ASP A 177 6.73 14.89 7.45
CA ASP A 177 6.34 15.74 6.33
C ASP A 177 5.19 15.10 5.56
N SER A 178 3.97 15.50 5.91
CA SER A 178 2.76 14.99 5.26
C SER A 178 2.59 15.49 3.83
N GLU A 179 3.22 16.61 3.45
CA GLU A 179 3.16 17.13 2.08
C GLU A 179 4.01 16.28 1.13
N ASN A 180 5.19 15.86 1.60
CA ASN A 180 6.13 15.03 0.85
C ASN A 180 6.07 13.53 1.22
N ASN A 181 5.08 13.10 2.00
CA ASN A 181 4.92 11.73 2.51
C ASN A 181 6.23 11.15 3.07
N THR A 182 6.96 11.94 3.85
CA THR A 182 8.28 11.58 4.38
C THR A 182 8.30 11.56 5.89
N ILE A 183 8.86 10.51 6.49
CA ILE A 183 9.00 10.38 7.95
C ILE A 183 10.43 9.98 8.30
N THR A 184 11.00 10.62 9.32
CA THR A 184 12.32 10.26 9.85
C THR A 184 12.20 9.77 11.28
N PHE A 185 12.65 8.54 11.53
CA PHE A 185 12.76 7.93 12.84
C PHE A 185 14.23 7.87 13.23
N LYS A 186 14.56 8.36 14.43
CA LYS A 186 15.92 8.29 14.99
C LYS A 186 15.94 7.32 16.15
N VAL A 187 16.77 6.29 16.07
CA VAL A 187 16.95 5.35 17.18
C VAL A 187 17.72 6.04 18.30
N ILE A 188 17.15 6.04 19.51
CA ILE A 188 17.71 6.67 20.71
C ILE A 188 18.07 5.66 21.81
N GLU A 189 17.51 4.46 21.76
CA GLU A 189 17.79 3.35 22.69
C GLU A 189 17.44 2.01 22.03
N GLY A 190 17.98 0.89 22.52
CA GLY A 190 17.63 -0.46 22.06
C GLY A 190 18.77 -1.24 21.40
N ASP A 191 18.46 -2.46 20.95
CA ASP A 191 19.44 -3.45 20.44
C ASP A 191 20.29 -2.91 19.28
N LEU A 192 19.72 -2.05 18.42
CA LEU A 192 20.46 -1.46 17.29
C LEU A 192 21.67 -0.64 17.75
N LEU A 193 21.57 0.08 18.87
CA LEU A 193 22.66 0.92 19.36
C LEU A 193 23.78 0.13 20.06
N GLU A 194 23.62 -1.19 20.25
CA GLU A 194 24.73 -2.06 20.65
C GLU A 194 25.77 -2.26 19.53
N HIS A 195 25.34 -2.09 18.27
CA HIS A 195 26.15 -2.31 17.07
C HIS A 195 26.46 -1.01 16.31
N TYR A 196 25.60 0.00 16.43
CA TYR A 196 25.71 1.26 15.69
C TYR A 196 25.73 2.45 16.67
N LYS A 197 26.62 3.43 16.45
CA LYS A 197 26.68 4.67 17.24
C LYS A 197 25.46 5.56 17.01
N SER A 198 24.96 5.55 15.78
CA SER A 198 23.76 6.27 15.37
C SER A 198 23.03 5.46 14.32
N PHE A 199 21.70 5.54 14.33
CA PHE A 199 20.84 4.86 13.37
C PHE A 199 19.58 5.69 13.13
N LYS A 200 19.21 5.87 11.86
CA LYS A 200 17.97 6.51 11.43
C LYS A 200 17.29 5.68 10.34
N PHE A 201 15.97 5.66 10.39
CA PHE A 201 15.13 5.21 9.29
C PHE A 201 14.45 6.41 8.66
N ILE A 202 14.55 6.54 7.35
CA ILE A 202 13.86 7.57 6.58
C ILE A 202 12.94 6.85 5.60
N LEU A 203 11.64 7.09 5.72
CA LEU A 203 10.61 6.60 4.81
C LEU A 203 10.19 7.75 3.91
N HIS A 204 10.18 7.53 2.60
CA HIS A 204 9.51 8.41 1.63
C HIS A 204 8.53 7.57 0.79
N VAL A 205 7.24 7.87 0.89
CA VAL A 205 6.20 7.15 0.14
C VAL A 205 5.84 7.91 -1.13
N ILE A 206 6.25 7.38 -2.28
CA ILE A 206 6.11 8.03 -3.57
C ILE A 206 4.80 7.55 -4.23
N PRO A 207 3.80 8.43 -4.48
CA PRO A 207 2.58 8.06 -5.20
C PRO A 207 2.87 7.52 -6.61
N GLN A 208 2.09 6.54 -7.04
CA GLN A 208 2.15 5.98 -8.40
C GLN A 208 0.74 6.01 -9.04
N GLU A 209 0.62 5.75 -10.34
CA GLU A 209 -0.69 5.66 -11.01
C GLU A 209 -1.59 4.60 -10.35
N LYS A 210 -1.00 3.48 -9.93
CA LYS A 210 -1.63 2.45 -9.12
C LYS A 210 -0.76 2.19 -7.88
N GLY A 211 -1.32 2.44 -6.71
CA GLY A 211 -0.64 2.25 -5.43
C GLY A 211 0.47 3.27 -5.18
N SER A 212 1.60 2.80 -4.64
CA SER A 212 2.72 3.65 -4.24
C SER A 212 4.05 2.90 -4.22
N THR A 213 5.15 3.60 -3.94
CA THR A 213 6.46 3.02 -3.67
C THR A 213 7.01 3.56 -2.36
N ALA A 214 7.23 2.68 -1.38
CA ALA A 214 7.94 3.04 -0.15
C ALA A 214 9.45 2.96 -0.39
N HIS A 215 10.13 4.10 -0.33
CA HIS A 215 11.58 4.20 -0.37
C HIS A 215 12.10 4.35 1.06
N TRP A 216 12.78 3.31 1.54
CA TRP A 216 13.42 3.31 2.85
C TRP A 216 14.91 3.58 2.71
N ILE A 217 15.42 4.46 3.57
CA ILE A 217 16.84 4.76 3.72
C ILE A 217 17.22 4.55 5.18
N LEU A 218 18.21 3.69 5.41
CA LEU A 218 18.83 3.42 6.70
C LEU A 218 20.12 4.22 6.73
N GLU A 219 20.18 5.27 7.54
CA GLU A 219 21.41 6.03 7.78
C GLU A 219 22.04 5.58 9.10
N TYR A 220 23.29 5.16 9.07
CA TYR A 220 23.93 4.57 10.25
C TYR A 220 25.42 4.86 10.34
N GLU A 221 25.94 4.84 11.55
CA GLU A 221 27.36 4.86 11.84
C GLU A 221 27.71 3.61 12.66
N LYS A 222 28.61 2.76 12.15
CA LYS A 222 29.05 1.55 12.86
C LYS A 222 29.78 1.90 14.15
N LEU A 223 29.55 1.12 15.20
CA LEU A 223 30.31 1.25 16.44
C LEU A 223 31.77 0.84 16.24
N LYS A 224 32.02 -0.17 15.41
CA LYS A 224 33.35 -0.68 15.03
C LYS A 224 33.32 -1.13 13.56
N ASP A 225 34.46 -1.07 12.88
CA ASP A 225 34.54 -1.34 11.43
C ASP A 225 34.09 -2.75 11.01
N HIS A 226 34.25 -3.74 11.88
CA HIS A 226 33.85 -5.14 11.61
C HIS A 226 32.35 -5.41 11.76
N ILE A 227 31.57 -4.44 12.26
CA ILE A 227 30.12 -4.58 12.34
C ILE A 227 29.58 -4.66 10.91
N PRO A 228 28.73 -5.66 10.57
CA PRO A 228 28.17 -5.76 9.23
C PRO A 228 27.23 -4.58 8.93
N ASP A 229 27.04 -4.32 7.64
CA ASP A 229 25.97 -3.43 7.19
C ASP A 229 24.60 -4.07 7.51
N PRO A 230 23.55 -3.29 7.82
CA PRO A 230 22.26 -3.78 8.31
C PRO A 230 21.38 -4.38 7.20
N HIS A 231 21.93 -5.25 6.35
CA HIS A 231 21.20 -5.87 5.23
C HIS A 231 20.03 -6.75 5.71
N THR A 232 20.22 -7.56 6.74
CA THR A 232 19.13 -8.40 7.27
C THR A 232 18.02 -7.56 7.92
N LEU A 233 18.36 -6.39 8.46
CA LEU A 233 17.37 -5.43 8.96
C LEU A 233 16.61 -4.76 7.81
N LEU A 234 17.28 -4.41 6.71
CA LEU A 234 16.65 -3.90 5.50
C LEU A 234 15.67 -4.93 4.89
N GLU A 235 16.04 -6.22 4.92
CA GLU A 235 15.15 -7.31 4.53
C GLU A 235 13.93 -7.40 5.45
N LEU A 236 14.10 -7.31 6.77
CA LEU A 236 12.98 -7.25 7.70
C LEU A 236 12.04 -6.07 7.42
N VAL A 237 12.60 -4.87 7.16
CA VAL A 237 11.82 -3.69 6.75
C VAL A 237 11.00 -4.01 5.49
N ASN A 238 11.61 -4.63 4.47
CA ASN A 238 10.91 -5.04 3.26
C ASN A 238 9.76 -6.02 3.52
N GLU A 239 9.96 -6.98 4.42
CA GLU A 239 8.91 -7.94 4.79
C GLU A 239 7.76 -7.24 5.53
N ILE A 240 8.05 -6.36 6.48
CA ILE A 240 7.03 -5.54 7.17
C ILE A 240 6.22 -4.72 6.17
N ASN A 241 6.87 -4.11 5.16
CA ASN A 241 6.19 -3.32 4.13
C ASN A 241 5.23 -4.20 3.30
N LYS A 242 5.63 -5.43 2.93
CA LYS A 242 4.78 -6.36 2.19
C LYS A 242 3.59 -6.85 3.01
N ASP A 243 3.82 -7.21 4.26
CA ASP A 243 2.75 -7.66 5.15
C ASP A 243 1.76 -6.53 5.42
N LEU A 244 2.26 -5.31 5.60
CA LEU A 244 1.42 -4.12 5.76
C LEU A 244 0.66 -3.77 4.47
N ASP A 245 1.29 -3.86 3.29
CA ASP A 245 0.58 -3.67 2.01
C ASP A 245 -0.56 -4.67 1.85
N ALA A 246 -0.29 -5.94 2.11
CA ALA A 246 -1.29 -6.99 2.07
C ALA A 246 -2.42 -6.72 3.09
N HIS A 247 -2.10 -6.26 4.29
CA HIS A 247 -3.10 -5.91 5.29
C HIS A 247 -3.96 -4.70 4.88
N LEU A 248 -3.34 -3.65 4.31
CA LEU A 248 -4.03 -2.43 3.89
C LEU A 248 -4.85 -2.61 2.61
N THR A 249 -4.50 -3.60 1.80
CA THR A 249 -5.19 -3.90 0.54
C THR A 249 -6.08 -5.13 0.61
N GLN A 250 -6.10 -5.83 1.74
CA GLN A 250 -7.09 -6.88 2.01
C GLN A 250 -8.50 -6.26 2.06
N PRO A 251 -9.48 -6.88 1.37
CA PRO A 251 -10.86 -6.43 1.43
C PRO A 251 -11.37 -6.52 2.88
N GLN A 252 -11.67 -5.39 3.53
CA GLN A 252 -12.35 -5.38 4.82
C GLN A 252 -13.84 -5.64 4.60
N VAL A 253 -14.16 -6.90 4.31
CA VAL A 253 -15.53 -7.35 4.09
C VAL A 253 -16.30 -7.27 5.41
N SER A 254 -17.19 -6.29 5.48
CA SER A 254 -18.15 -6.11 6.57
C SER A 254 -19.47 -6.78 6.22
N ARG A 255 -20.29 -7.09 7.22
CA ARG A 255 -21.63 -7.65 7.00
C ARG A 255 -22.66 -7.12 7.99
N VAL A 256 -23.89 -6.97 7.51
CA VAL A 256 -25.09 -6.76 8.35
C VAL A 256 -26.14 -7.80 7.98
N GLU A 257 -26.89 -8.30 8.96
CA GLU A 257 -27.82 -9.42 8.77
C GLU A 257 -29.16 -9.21 9.49
N VAL A 258 -30.23 -9.82 8.97
CA VAL A 258 -31.57 -9.76 9.57
C VAL A 258 -32.38 -11.01 9.26
N ASP A 259 -33.17 -11.44 10.26
CA ASP A 259 -34.16 -12.49 10.12
C ASP A 259 -35.57 -11.91 9.93
N VAL A 260 -36.24 -12.31 8.85
CA VAL A 260 -37.64 -11.98 8.59
C VAL A 260 -38.47 -13.25 8.71
N HIS A 261 -39.43 -13.25 9.64
CA HIS A 261 -40.35 -14.37 9.81
C HIS A 261 -41.47 -14.29 8.76
N LEU A 262 -41.68 -15.38 8.04
CA LEU A 262 -42.58 -15.51 6.91
C LEU A 262 -43.64 -16.57 7.17
N LYS A 263 -44.83 -16.37 6.63
CA LYS A 263 -45.90 -17.38 6.66
C LYS A 263 -45.77 -18.38 5.51
N ALA A 264 -45.22 -17.96 4.37
CA ALA A 264 -44.99 -18.81 3.21
C ALA A 264 -43.95 -19.90 3.51
N SER A 265 -44.01 -21.01 2.78
CA SER A 265 -42.97 -22.05 2.89
C SER A 265 -41.64 -21.56 2.33
N ALA A 266 -40.54 -22.10 2.86
CA ALA A 266 -39.18 -21.71 2.44
C ALA A 266 -38.98 -21.85 0.93
N LYS A 267 -39.47 -22.96 0.35
CA LYS A 267 -39.40 -23.23 -1.08
C LYS A 267 -40.17 -22.20 -1.91
N GLN A 268 -41.39 -21.83 -1.50
CA GLN A 268 -42.20 -20.85 -2.24
C GLN A 268 -41.55 -19.47 -2.26
N PHE A 269 -40.99 -19.04 -1.13
CA PHE A 269 -40.34 -17.74 -1.02
C PHE A 269 -39.00 -17.71 -1.78
N HIS A 270 -38.15 -18.72 -1.59
CA HIS A 270 -36.88 -18.85 -2.32
C HIS A 270 -37.08 -18.88 -3.84
N ASP A 271 -38.11 -19.59 -4.31
CA ASP A 271 -38.46 -19.68 -5.73
C ASP A 271 -38.82 -18.32 -6.35
N VAL A 272 -39.31 -17.34 -5.56
CA VAL A 272 -39.53 -15.97 -6.05
C VAL A 272 -38.21 -15.31 -6.45
N PHE A 273 -37.17 -15.42 -5.62
CA PHE A 273 -35.87 -14.82 -5.93
C PHE A 273 -35.08 -15.60 -6.97
N CYS A 274 -35.31 -16.91 -7.08
CA CYS A 274 -34.59 -17.79 -7.99
C CYS A 274 -35.21 -17.80 -9.40
N ASN A 275 -36.49 -18.16 -9.53
CA ASN A 275 -37.13 -18.45 -10.83
C ASN A 275 -38.15 -17.40 -11.28
N ARG A 276 -38.68 -16.60 -10.34
CA ARG A 276 -39.78 -15.65 -10.59
C ARG A 276 -39.42 -14.22 -10.21
N THR A 277 -38.14 -13.86 -10.31
CA THR A 277 -37.61 -12.58 -9.82
C THR A 277 -38.28 -11.39 -10.51
N HIS A 278 -38.59 -11.50 -11.80
CA HIS A 278 -39.34 -10.50 -12.57
C HIS A 278 -40.78 -10.26 -12.06
N HIS A 279 -41.37 -11.19 -11.31
CA HIS A 279 -42.70 -10.96 -10.70
C HIS A 279 -42.64 -9.98 -9.54
N ILE A 280 -41.48 -9.76 -8.92
CA ILE A 280 -41.34 -8.89 -7.74
C ILE A 280 -41.83 -7.46 -8.03
N ALA A 281 -41.56 -6.94 -9.23
CA ALA A 281 -42.04 -5.62 -9.64
C ALA A 281 -43.58 -5.50 -9.66
N ASN A 282 -44.29 -6.61 -9.92
CA ASN A 282 -45.75 -6.63 -9.87
C ASN A 282 -46.29 -6.76 -8.44
N VAL A 283 -45.50 -7.35 -7.53
CA VAL A 283 -45.88 -7.55 -6.12
C VAL A 283 -45.75 -6.25 -5.33
N CYS A 284 -44.65 -5.53 -5.51
CA CYS A 284 -44.34 -4.30 -4.77
C CYS A 284 -43.76 -3.22 -5.70
N PRO A 285 -44.55 -2.67 -6.64
CA PRO A 285 -44.10 -1.71 -7.65
C PRO A 285 -43.53 -0.40 -7.07
N GLU A 286 -43.93 -0.06 -5.85
CA GLU A 286 -43.40 1.11 -5.13
C GLU A 286 -41.95 0.94 -4.69
N LYS A 287 -41.49 -0.30 -4.50
CA LYS A 287 -40.13 -0.66 -4.06
C LYS A 287 -39.27 -1.17 -5.20
N VAL A 288 -39.83 -1.99 -6.08
CA VAL A 288 -39.14 -2.56 -7.24
C VAL A 288 -39.94 -2.19 -8.48
N GLN A 289 -39.35 -1.38 -9.35
CA GLN A 289 -40.00 -0.87 -10.55
C GLN A 289 -39.86 -1.82 -11.75
N GLY A 290 -38.84 -2.66 -11.75
CA GLY A 290 -38.59 -3.63 -12.81
C GLY A 290 -37.41 -4.54 -12.47
N VAL A 291 -37.47 -5.77 -12.96
CA VAL A 291 -36.36 -6.72 -12.90
C VAL A 291 -36.27 -7.43 -14.24
N ASP A 292 -35.15 -7.23 -14.93
CA ASP A 292 -34.91 -7.72 -16.28
C ASP A 292 -33.69 -8.63 -16.30
N ILE A 293 -33.73 -9.68 -17.12
CA ILE A 293 -32.55 -10.50 -17.38
C ILE A 293 -31.71 -9.84 -18.46
N HIS A 294 -30.42 -9.64 -18.17
CA HIS A 294 -29.47 -9.07 -19.11
C HIS A 294 -28.72 -10.17 -19.87
N GLU A 295 -28.25 -11.18 -19.14
CA GLU A 295 -27.57 -12.36 -19.68
C GLU A 295 -28.00 -13.60 -18.89
N GLY A 296 -28.13 -14.75 -19.57
CA GLY A 296 -28.51 -16.02 -18.95
C GLY A 296 -30.02 -16.24 -18.86
N GLU A 297 -30.44 -17.10 -17.94
CA GLU A 297 -31.82 -17.56 -17.76
C GLU A 297 -32.21 -17.51 -16.28
N TRP A 298 -33.49 -17.27 -15.99
CA TRP A 298 -33.99 -17.29 -14.60
C TRP A 298 -33.66 -18.63 -13.92
N GLY A 299 -33.25 -18.57 -12.66
CA GLY A 299 -32.90 -19.75 -11.86
C GLY A 299 -31.55 -20.38 -12.16
N THR A 300 -30.68 -19.72 -12.94
CA THR A 300 -29.36 -20.25 -13.32
C THR A 300 -28.21 -19.42 -12.74
N GLU A 301 -27.25 -20.09 -12.10
CA GLU A 301 -25.98 -19.47 -11.66
C GLU A 301 -25.23 -18.89 -12.85
N GLY A 302 -24.58 -17.73 -12.66
CA GLY A 302 -23.87 -17.02 -13.71
C GLY A 302 -24.75 -16.05 -14.52
N SER A 303 -26.07 -16.06 -14.33
CA SER A 303 -26.96 -15.11 -14.99
C SER A 303 -26.78 -13.69 -14.45
N ILE A 304 -26.98 -12.69 -15.30
CA ILE A 304 -26.91 -11.27 -14.96
C ILE A 304 -28.31 -10.68 -14.99
N VAL A 305 -28.72 -10.07 -13.88
CA VAL A 305 -30.03 -9.49 -13.66
C VAL A 305 -29.89 -7.99 -13.40
N ILE A 306 -30.78 -7.19 -13.97
CA ILE A 306 -30.85 -5.74 -13.74
C ILE A 306 -32.08 -5.44 -12.91
N TRP A 307 -31.88 -4.84 -11.74
CA TRP A 307 -32.91 -4.35 -10.85
C TRP A 307 -33.07 -2.85 -11.02
N ASN A 308 -34.31 -2.40 -11.16
CA ASN A 308 -34.71 -1.02 -11.01
C ASN A 308 -35.57 -0.92 -9.75
N TYR A 309 -35.12 -0.17 -8.74
CA TYR A 309 -35.75 -0.12 -7.43
C TYR A 309 -35.79 1.30 -6.87
N VAL A 310 -36.57 1.49 -5.81
CA VAL A 310 -36.66 2.74 -5.06
C VAL A 310 -36.02 2.54 -3.71
N HIS A 311 -35.00 3.33 -3.41
CA HIS A 311 -34.30 3.30 -2.12
C HIS A 311 -34.23 4.73 -1.57
N ASP A 312 -34.74 4.92 -0.35
CA ASP A 312 -34.87 6.21 0.32
C ASP A 312 -35.54 7.30 -0.56
N GLY A 313 -36.53 6.88 -1.37
CA GLY A 313 -37.28 7.74 -2.28
C GLY A 313 -36.57 8.09 -3.60
N LYS A 314 -35.31 7.67 -3.78
CA LYS A 314 -34.54 7.81 -5.02
C LYS A 314 -34.77 6.57 -5.91
N LYS A 315 -34.88 6.77 -7.22
CA LYS A 315 -34.80 5.67 -8.18
C LYS A 315 -33.35 5.24 -8.34
N CYS A 316 -33.10 3.96 -8.16
CA CYS A 316 -31.78 3.34 -8.22
C CYS A 316 -31.80 2.15 -9.17
N ALA A 317 -30.62 1.78 -9.65
CA ALA A 317 -30.39 0.60 -10.46
C ALA A 317 -29.27 -0.26 -9.85
N SER A 318 -29.35 -1.57 -10.05
CA SER A 318 -28.31 -2.54 -9.69
C SER A 318 -28.24 -3.60 -10.77
N LYS A 319 -27.05 -3.80 -11.36
CA LYS A 319 -26.76 -4.94 -12.24
C LYS A 319 -26.04 -5.98 -11.40
N GLU A 320 -26.60 -7.18 -11.31
CA GLU A 320 -26.19 -8.20 -10.37
C GLU A 320 -25.93 -9.52 -11.06
N LEU A 321 -24.84 -10.18 -10.67
CA LEU A 321 -24.53 -11.56 -10.99
C LEU A 321 -25.23 -12.48 -9.98
N VAL A 322 -25.96 -13.48 -10.47
CA VAL A 322 -26.37 -14.64 -9.67
C VAL A 322 -25.11 -15.47 -9.39
N GLU A 323 -24.43 -15.20 -8.28
CA GLU A 323 -23.13 -15.77 -7.95
C GLU A 323 -23.25 -17.24 -7.53
N SER A 324 -24.30 -17.60 -6.79
CA SER A 324 -24.59 -18.99 -6.42
C SER A 324 -26.07 -19.22 -6.09
N ILE A 325 -26.54 -20.44 -6.33
CA ILE A 325 -27.87 -20.96 -5.98
C ILE A 325 -27.68 -22.34 -5.35
N ASP A 326 -28.03 -22.44 -4.07
CA ASP A 326 -28.10 -23.68 -3.33
C ASP A 326 -29.57 -24.02 -3.06
N THR A 327 -30.14 -24.82 -3.96
CA THR A 327 -31.54 -25.23 -3.87
C THR A 327 -31.83 -26.16 -2.69
N GLU A 328 -30.84 -26.89 -2.18
CA GLU A 328 -31.02 -27.79 -1.03
C GLU A 328 -31.22 -26.99 0.26
N ASN A 329 -30.46 -25.90 0.41
CA ASN A 329 -30.53 -25.01 1.57
C ASN A 329 -31.43 -23.77 1.36
N ASN A 330 -32.15 -23.69 0.23
CA ASN A 330 -32.95 -22.53 -0.19
C ASN A 330 -32.16 -21.21 -0.09
N LYS A 331 -30.93 -21.22 -0.61
CA LYS A 331 -30.00 -20.10 -0.52
C LYS A 331 -29.62 -19.59 -1.90
N ILE A 332 -29.54 -18.27 -2.03
CA ILE A 332 -29.11 -17.59 -3.26
C ILE A 332 -28.23 -16.39 -2.92
N THR A 333 -27.20 -16.16 -3.72
CA THR A 333 -26.29 -15.02 -3.59
C THR A 333 -26.29 -14.19 -4.87
N PHE A 334 -26.55 -12.90 -4.72
CA PHE A 334 -26.40 -11.90 -5.78
C PHE A 334 -25.17 -11.04 -5.49
N LYS A 335 -24.29 -10.89 -6.48
CA LYS A 335 -23.14 -9.99 -6.40
C LYS A 335 -23.39 -8.79 -7.29
N VAL A 336 -23.32 -7.58 -6.73
CA VAL A 336 -23.47 -6.34 -7.50
C VAL A 336 -22.25 -6.14 -8.39
N LEU A 337 -22.49 -5.95 -9.68
CA LEU A 337 -21.48 -5.69 -10.71
C LEU A 337 -21.43 -4.20 -11.08
N GLU A 338 -22.58 -3.53 -11.16
CA GLU A 338 -22.73 -2.11 -11.49
C GLU A 338 -23.98 -1.53 -10.78
N GLY A 339 -24.05 -0.22 -10.60
CA GLY A 339 -25.25 0.47 -10.08
C GLY A 339 -24.98 1.39 -8.89
N ASP A 340 -26.03 2.02 -8.37
CA ASP A 340 -25.96 3.07 -7.33
C ASP A 340 -25.22 2.60 -6.06
N LEU A 341 -25.31 1.31 -5.69
CA LEU A 341 -24.62 0.77 -4.52
C LEU A 341 -23.09 0.90 -4.65
N LEU A 342 -22.53 0.71 -5.85
CA LEU A 342 -21.07 0.77 -6.04
C LEU A 342 -20.53 2.21 -6.08
N GLU A 343 -21.39 3.24 -6.02
CA GLU A 343 -20.95 4.62 -5.77
C GLU A 343 -20.46 4.82 -4.33
N HIS A 344 -20.89 3.96 -3.40
CA HIS A 344 -20.58 4.04 -1.97
C HIS A 344 -19.77 2.84 -1.45
N TYR A 345 -19.85 1.69 -2.12
CA TYR A 345 -19.18 0.46 -1.70
C TYR A 345 -18.27 -0.08 -2.82
N LYS A 346 -17.08 -0.57 -2.48
CA LYS A 346 -16.18 -1.24 -3.46
C LYS A 346 -16.75 -2.57 -3.93
N SER A 347 -17.42 -3.27 -3.03
CA SER A 347 -18.11 -4.53 -3.32
C SER A 347 -19.39 -4.61 -2.50
N PHE A 348 -20.40 -5.28 -3.04
CA PHE A 348 -21.68 -5.49 -2.38
C PHE A 348 -22.30 -6.81 -2.83
N LYS A 349 -22.81 -7.59 -1.88
CA LYS A 349 -23.56 -8.82 -2.13
C LYS A 349 -24.82 -8.87 -1.29
N PHE A 350 -25.86 -9.44 -1.87
CA PHE A 350 -27.07 -9.84 -1.18
C PHE A 350 -27.07 -11.36 -1.07
N ILE A 351 -27.17 -11.87 0.15
CA ILE A 351 -27.26 -13.31 0.41
C ILE A 351 -28.59 -13.55 1.11
N LEU A 352 -29.43 -14.41 0.53
CA LEU A 352 -30.69 -14.86 1.11
C LEU A 352 -30.57 -16.35 1.40
N GLN A 353 -30.89 -16.76 2.63
CA GLN A 353 -31.17 -18.15 2.97
C GLN A 353 -32.55 -18.25 3.60
N VAL A 354 -33.40 -19.17 3.10
CA VAL A 354 -34.74 -19.35 3.64
C VAL A 354 -34.83 -20.65 4.44
N ILE A 355 -34.97 -20.52 5.75
CA ILE A 355 -34.92 -21.63 6.71
C ILE A 355 -36.37 -22.09 6.98
N PRO A 356 -36.73 -23.36 6.69
CA PRO A 356 -38.04 -23.91 7.05
C PRO A 356 -38.29 -23.85 8.55
N GLN A 357 -39.54 -23.55 8.95
CA GLN A 357 -40.00 -23.57 10.35
C GLN A 357 -41.24 -24.44 10.48
N ASP A 358 -41.64 -24.80 11.71
CA ASP A 358 -42.87 -25.57 11.97
C ASP A 358 -44.13 -24.93 11.34
N LYS A 359 -44.15 -23.58 11.29
CA LYS A 359 -45.15 -22.78 10.60
C LYS A 359 -44.45 -21.72 9.76
N GLY A 360 -44.50 -21.88 8.44
CA GLY A 360 -43.89 -20.95 7.49
C GLY A 360 -42.38 -21.11 7.37
N SER A 361 -41.65 -20.00 7.39
CA SER A 361 -40.18 -19.99 7.25
C SER A 361 -39.55 -18.71 7.79
N THR A 362 -38.22 -18.67 7.84
CA THR A 362 -37.45 -17.46 8.15
C THR A 362 -36.54 -17.14 6.98
N ALA A 363 -36.66 -15.95 6.40
CA ALA A 363 -35.69 -15.43 5.45
C ALA A 363 -34.56 -14.73 6.22
N HIS A 364 -33.38 -15.34 6.20
CA HIS A 364 -32.14 -14.78 6.71
C HIS A 364 -31.44 -14.02 5.58
N TRP A 365 -31.41 -12.70 5.69
CA TRP A 365 -30.72 -11.82 4.75
C TRP A 365 -29.36 -11.40 5.33
N ILE A 366 -28.32 -11.47 4.51
CA ILE A 366 -27.00 -10.90 4.80
C ILE A 366 -26.66 -9.95 3.67
N LEU A 367 -26.25 -8.72 4.02
CA LEU A 367 -25.59 -7.80 3.12
C LEU A 367 -24.10 -7.84 3.44
N GLU A 368 -23.31 -8.32 2.48
CA GLU A 368 -21.86 -8.39 2.58
C GLU A 368 -21.26 -7.28 1.72
N TYR A 369 -20.38 -6.44 2.28
CA TYR A 369 -19.93 -5.23 1.58
C TYR A 369 -18.53 -4.79 2.02
N GLU A 370 -17.87 -4.04 1.15
CA GLU A 370 -16.65 -3.31 1.47
C GLU A 370 -16.92 -1.82 1.23
N LYS A 371 -16.70 -0.98 2.25
CA LYS A 371 -16.89 0.47 2.12
C LYS A 371 -15.88 1.07 1.15
N LEU A 372 -16.32 2.01 0.32
CA LEU A 372 -15.41 2.76 -0.54
C LEU A 372 -14.50 3.70 0.24
N LYS A 373 -15.02 4.26 1.35
CA LYS A 373 -14.30 5.11 2.30
C LYS A 373 -14.79 4.82 3.72
N ASP A 374 -13.94 5.01 4.73
CA ASP A 374 -14.25 4.65 6.13
C ASP A 374 -15.50 5.33 6.71
N HIS A 375 -15.84 6.53 6.22
CA HIS A 375 -17.01 7.30 6.67
C HIS A 375 -18.33 6.89 6.00
N VAL A 376 -18.31 5.97 5.03
CA VAL A 376 -19.54 5.44 4.44
C VAL A 376 -20.31 4.69 5.54
N PRO A 377 -21.62 4.98 5.75
CA PRO A 377 -22.40 4.28 6.76
C PRO A 377 -22.60 2.81 6.39
N ASP A 378 -22.98 1.99 7.36
CA ASP A 378 -23.42 0.63 7.07
C ASP A 378 -24.77 0.65 6.33
N PRO A 379 -25.07 -0.32 5.46
CA PRO A 379 -26.23 -0.31 4.56
C PRO A 379 -27.55 -0.68 5.28
N HIS A 380 -27.79 -0.12 6.47
CA HIS A 380 -28.99 -0.43 7.26
C HIS A 380 -30.29 -0.03 6.56
N THR A 381 -30.32 1.06 5.78
CA THR A 381 -31.52 1.42 5.02
C THR A 381 -31.77 0.45 3.86
N MET A 382 -30.71 -0.11 3.26
CA MET A 382 -30.83 -1.18 2.27
C MET A 382 -31.30 -2.49 2.92
N LEU A 383 -30.81 -2.82 4.12
CA LEU A 383 -31.30 -3.96 4.90
C LEU A 383 -32.78 -3.79 5.25
N GLN A 384 -33.23 -2.56 5.56
CA GLN A 384 -34.63 -2.28 5.78
C GLN A 384 -35.48 -2.50 4.52
N LEU A 385 -34.95 -2.13 3.33
CA LEU A 385 -35.62 -2.41 2.06
C LEU A 385 -35.80 -3.92 1.83
N THR A 386 -34.81 -4.76 2.15
CA THR A 386 -34.95 -6.22 2.01
C THR A 386 -35.99 -6.80 2.97
N ILE A 387 -36.11 -6.25 4.19
CA ILE A 387 -37.15 -6.62 5.15
C ILE A 387 -38.54 -6.33 4.59
N ASP A 388 -38.75 -5.12 4.08
CA ASP A 388 -40.08 -4.70 3.63
C ASP A 388 -40.46 -5.39 2.31
N LEU A 389 -39.49 -5.60 1.42
CA LEU A 389 -39.63 -6.44 0.23
C LEU A 389 -40.08 -7.86 0.59
N SER A 390 -39.44 -8.46 1.60
CA SER A 390 -39.77 -9.81 2.05
C SER A 390 -41.18 -9.92 2.60
N LYS A 391 -41.65 -8.92 3.35
CA LYS A 391 -43.02 -8.89 3.89
C LYS A 391 -44.07 -8.77 2.79
N ASP A 392 -43.83 -7.96 1.77
CA ASP A 392 -44.76 -7.80 0.65
C ASP A 392 -44.87 -9.11 -0.16
N ILE A 393 -43.73 -9.76 -0.43
CA ILE A 393 -43.68 -11.06 -1.11
C ILE A 393 -44.40 -12.14 -0.28
N ASP A 394 -44.16 -12.20 1.04
CA ASP A 394 -44.85 -13.15 1.92
C ASP A 394 -46.37 -12.96 1.87
N ALA A 395 -46.84 -11.72 2.04
CA ALA A 395 -48.26 -11.40 1.97
C ALA A 395 -48.88 -11.84 0.64
N HIS A 396 -48.19 -11.57 -0.47
CA HIS A 396 -48.64 -11.96 -1.80
C HIS A 396 -48.72 -13.48 -1.97
N LEU A 397 -47.69 -14.22 -1.56
CA LEU A 397 -47.66 -15.68 -1.66
C LEU A 397 -48.77 -16.34 -0.84
N ILE A 398 -49.10 -15.77 0.33
CA ILE A 398 -50.23 -16.25 1.13
C ILE A 398 -51.58 -15.99 0.46
N THR A 399 -51.76 -14.83 -0.19
CA THR A 399 -53.02 -14.54 -0.91
C THR A 399 -53.24 -15.40 -2.15
N GLN A 400 -52.18 -15.88 -2.80
CA GLN A 400 -52.32 -16.80 -3.95
C GLN A 400 -52.62 -18.24 -3.55
N ALA A 401 -52.32 -18.62 -2.30
CA ALA A 401 -52.51 -19.97 -1.78
C ALA A 401 -53.90 -20.18 -1.10
N ALA A 402 -54.64 -19.10 -0.89
CA ALA A 402 -56.00 -19.08 -0.34
C ALA A 402 -57.03 -19.04 -1.48
#